data_AF-A0A9N8Z9G4-F1
#
_entry.id   AF-A0A9N8Z9G4-F1
#
_cell.length_a   1.000
_cell.length_b   1.000
_cell.length_c   1.000
_cell.angle_alpha   90.00
_cell.angle_beta   90.00
_cell.angle_gamma   90.00
#
_symmetry.space_group_name_H-M   'P 1'
#
loop_
_entity.id
_entity.type
_entity.pdbx_description
1 polymer ?
#
loop_
_entity_poly.entity_id
_entity_poly.type
_entity_poly.pdbx_seq_one_letter_code
_entity_poly.pdbx_strand_id
1 'polypeptide(L)'
;MLSVKDNYIRIISTTSRLPRDGEEDGKDYFFIKEEKFKEKLLNGDFLEYTTYNKNFYGIEQRSIDNILIKEKKNGILIVDVEGMKQVKKYCKSKNIKMVSYWFQTSLSQIINYMKKRGTNNEEIIERLIKFDIENKYKDLYDHILVIEDNELNKVVEKIQFDIPELVKIQEYIPIAQTTYERDLEQKNLELETLLIEKENEIQKFKEKEIEIQKKYQVKRKFINDDTEINKKLKIDYVMKWK
;
A
#
# COMPACT_ATOMS: atom_id res chain seq x y z
N MET A 1 13.35 23.06 -0.55
CA MET A 1 14.72 22.87 -1.08
C MET A 1 14.81 21.91 -2.29
N LEU A 2 13.68 21.39 -2.81
CA LEU A 2 13.59 20.73 -4.13
C LEU A 2 12.68 21.50 -5.11
N SER A 3 12.59 22.84 -4.99
CA SER A 3 12.01 23.66 -6.06
C SER A 3 13.04 23.79 -7.18
N VAL A 4 13.17 22.74 -7.97
CA VAL A 4 14.25 22.62 -8.95
C VAL A 4 13.66 22.69 -10.35
N LYS A 5 13.94 23.81 -11.02
CA LYS A 5 13.57 24.16 -12.40
C LYS A 5 12.06 24.32 -12.64
N ASP A 6 11.71 25.15 -13.62
CA ASP A 6 10.34 25.63 -13.92
C ASP A 6 9.29 24.53 -14.16
N ASN A 7 9.70 23.26 -14.27
CA ASN A 7 8.87 22.11 -14.61
C ASN A 7 8.57 21.12 -13.46
N TYR A 8 9.04 21.35 -12.23
CA TYR A 8 8.74 20.46 -11.09
C TYR A 8 8.01 21.18 -9.95
N ILE A 9 6.97 20.53 -9.42
CA ILE A 9 6.18 21.03 -8.29
C ILE A 9 6.15 19.97 -7.19
N ARG A 10 6.49 20.37 -5.97
CA ARG A 10 6.28 19.54 -4.79
C ARG A 10 4.79 19.39 -4.53
N ILE A 11 4.31 18.15 -4.50
CA ILE A 11 2.97 17.82 -4.03
C ILE A 11 2.98 17.86 -2.51
N ILE A 12 2.08 18.67 -1.95
CA ILE A 12 1.95 18.87 -0.52
C ILE A 12 0.94 17.85 0.02
N SER A 13 1.38 17.05 0.98
CA SER A 13 0.53 16.07 1.65
C SER A 13 -0.37 16.76 2.69
N THR A 14 -1.50 16.14 2.98
CA THR A 14 -2.43 16.52 4.04
C THR A 14 -2.10 15.70 5.30
N THR A 15 -2.22 16.31 6.48
CA THR A 15 -2.03 15.60 7.76
C THR A 15 -3.03 16.02 8.82
N SER A 16 -3.35 15.09 9.73
CA SER A 16 -4.14 15.37 10.94
C SER A 16 -3.31 15.87 12.13
N ARG A 17 -1.97 15.87 12.00
CA ARG A 17 -1.07 16.35 13.04
C ARG A 17 -1.16 17.87 13.17
N LEU A 18 -0.98 18.40 14.38
CA LEU A 18 -0.79 19.84 14.56
C LEU A 18 0.55 20.31 13.95
N PRO A 19 0.62 21.51 13.35
CA PRO A 19 1.88 22.06 12.83
C PRO A 19 2.92 22.21 13.96
N ARG A 20 4.20 21.95 13.64
CA ARG A 20 5.33 22.28 14.52
C ARG A 20 5.75 23.73 14.34
N ASP A 21 6.55 24.24 15.27
CA ASP A 21 7.16 25.57 15.16
C ASP A 21 7.91 25.72 13.83
N GLY A 22 7.50 26.72 13.05
CA GLY A 22 8.08 27.04 11.73
C GLY A 22 7.47 26.27 10.55
N GLU A 23 6.54 25.34 10.77
CA GLU A 23 5.75 24.74 9.67
C GLU A 23 4.61 25.70 9.25
N GLU A 24 4.40 25.84 7.95
CA GLU A 24 3.35 26.68 7.36
C GLU A 24 2.30 25.82 6.63
N ASP A 25 1.02 26.12 6.87
CA ASP A 25 -0.10 25.48 6.18
C ASP A 25 -0.08 25.80 4.68
N GLY A 26 -0.30 24.78 3.85
CA GLY A 26 -0.24 24.89 2.40
C GLY A 26 1.17 25.04 1.83
N LYS A 27 2.21 24.88 2.66
CA LYS A 27 3.63 24.84 2.24
C LYS A 27 4.32 23.56 2.69
N ASP A 28 4.19 23.23 3.96
CA ASP A 28 4.79 22.02 4.53
C ASP A 28 3.83 20.84 4.46
N TYR A 29 2.60 21.07 4.91
CA TYR A 29 1.45 20.18 4.81
C TYR A 29 0.16 21.00 4.67
N PHE A 30 -0.92 20.37 4.25
CA PHE A 30 -2.27 20.84 4.56
C PHE A 30 -2.68 20.26 5.91
N PHE A 31 -2.80 21.11 6.93
CA PHE A 31 -3.13 20.71 8.27
C PHE A 31 -4.65 20.74 8.47
N ILE A 32 -5.24 19.57 8.69
CA ILE A 32 -6.69 19.43 8.93
C ILE A 32 -6.96 18.68 10.23
N LYS A 33 -8.17 18.79 10.75
CA LYS A 33 -8.57 17.98 11.90
C LYS A 33 -8.74 16.50 11.52
N GLU A 34 -8.55 15.61 12.48
CA GLU A 34 -8.69 14.17 12.29
C GLU A 34 -10.07 13.78 11.75
N GLU A 35 -11.14 14.40 12.23
CA GLU A 35 -12.51 14.12 11.77
C GLU A 35 -12.67 14.47 10.29
N LYS A 36 -12.07 15.59 9.85
CA LYS A 36 -12.09 16.00 8.45
C LYS A 36 -11.25 15.08 7.58
N PHE A 37 -10.12 14.59 8.09
CA PHE A 37 -9.30 13.62 7.38
C PHE A 37 -10.09 12.33 7.15
N LYS A 38 -10.76 11.81 8.19
CA LYS A 38 -11.60 10.61 8.11
C LYS A 38 -12.77 10.79 7.13
N GLU A 39 -13.40 11.96 7.11
CA GLU A 39 -14.45 12.28 6.12
C GLU A 39 -13.91 12.19 4.69
N LYS A 40 -12.76 12.83 4.41
CA LYS A 40 -12.10 12.78 3.10
C LYS A 40 -11.68 11.36 2.72
N LEU A 41 -11.25 10.56 3.69
CA LEU A 41 -10.90 9.16 3.49
C LEU A 41 -12.12 8.34 3.06
N LEU A 42 -13.27 8.51 3.73
CA LEU A 42 -14.52 7.83 3.36
C LEU A 42 -15.03 8.25 1.98
N ASN A 43 -14.77 9.49 1.57
CA ASN A 43 -15.13 9.99 0.25
C ASN A 43 -14.19 9.52 -0.88
N GLY A 44 -13.09 8.83 -0.54
CA GLY A 44 -12.10 8.39 -1.53
C GLY A 44 -11.22 9.51 -2.09
N ASP A 45 -11.08 10.62 -1.36
CA ASP A 45 -10.31 11.80 -1.81
C ASP A 45 -8.80 11.53 -1.91
N PHE A 46 -8.30 10.54 -1.17
CA PHE A 46 -6.88 10.25 -1.07
C PHE A 46 -6.41 9.25 -2.15
N LEU A 47 -5.29 9.58 -2.77
CA LEU A 47 -4.47 8.70 -3.61
C LEU A 47 -3.79 7.64 -2.77
N GLU A 48 -3.26 8.11 -1.65
CA GLU A 48 -2.39 7.41 -0.74
C GLU A 48 -2.64 7.98 0.64
N TYR A 49 -2.63 7.11 1.65
CA TYR A 49 -2.61 7.52 3.03
C TYR A 49 -1.89 6.49 3.90
N THR A 50 -1.39 6.96 5.03
CA THR A 50 -0.74 6.17 6.06
C THR A 50 -1.02 6.76 7.44
N THR A 51 -0.81 5.96 8.47
CA THR A 51 -0.91 6.39 9.87
C THR A 51 0.47 6.30 10.50
N TYR A 52 0.92 7.39 11.12
CA TYR A 52 2.20 7.45 11.81
C TYR A 52 2.07 8.28 13.09
N ASN A 53 2.56 7.75 14.21
CA ASN A 53 2.45 8.37 15.54
C ASN A 53 1.03 8.87 15.84
N LYS A 54 0.02 8.01 15.60
CA LYS A 54 -1.42 8.29 15.78
C LYS A 54 -1.99 9.42 14.90
N ASN A 55 -1.20 9.96 13.97
CA ASN A 55 -1.65 10.97 13.02
C ASN A 55 -1.81 10.36 11.64
N PHE A 56 -2.78 10.87 10.88
CA PHE A 56 -2.97 10.52 9.48
C PHE A 56 -2.14 11.42 8.58
N TYR A 57 -1.65 10.84 7.50
CA TYR A 57 -0.98 11.52 6.41
C TYR A 57 -1.53 10.98 5.11
N GLY A 58 -1.71 11.84 4.10
CA GLY A 58 -2.13 11.37 2.79
C GLY A 58 -1.99 12.42 1.70
N ILE A 59 -2.00 11.96 0.47
CA ILE A 59 -1.96 12.80 -0.73
C ILE A 59 -3.32 12.76 -1.38
N GLU A 60 -3.95 13.92 -1.57
CA GLU A 60 -5.24 13.98 -2.26
C GLU A 60 -5.08 13.74 -3.77
N GLN A 61 -5.97 12.96 -4.38
CA GLN A 61 -5.93 12.66 -5.82
C GLN A 61 -5.97 13.93 -6.67
N ARG A 62 -6.79 14.92 -6.26
CA ARG A 62 -6.90 16.21 -6.96
C ARG A 62 -5.57 16.97 -7.09
N SER A 63 -4.64 16.75 -6.16
CA SER A 63 -3.33 17.41 -6.18
C SER A 63 -2.48 16.91 -7.35
N ILE A 64 -2.60 15.64 -7.70
CA ILE A 64 -1.93 15.04 -8.86
C ILE A 64 -2.54 15.57 -10.17
N ASP A 65 -3.87 15.54 -10.26
CA ASP A 65 -4.58 16.00 -11.46
C ASP A 65 -4.31 17.47 -11.77
N ASN A 66 -4.27 18.33 -10.75
CA ASN A 66 -3.95 19.75 -10.93
C ASN A 66 -2.54 19.93 -11.53
N ILE A 67 -1.52 19.25 -11.01
CA ILE A 67 -0.14 19.43 -11.45
C ILE A 67 0.08 18.83 -12.84
N LEU A 68 -0.36 17.59 -13.06
CA LEU A 68 -0.10 16.87 -14.31
C LEU A 68 -0.97 17.40 -15.46
N ILE A 69 -2.26 17.66 -15.21
CA ILE A 69 -3.23 17.98 -16.27
C ILE A 69 -3.34 19.49 -16.47
N LYS A 70 -3.53 20.27 -15.40
CA LYS A 70 -3.77 21.71 -15.52
C LYS A 70 -2.47 22.49 -15.72
N GLU A 71 -1.47 22.20 -14.89
CA GLU A 71 -0.20 22.93 -14.92
C GLU A 71 0.80 22.35 -15.93
N LYS A 72 0.59 21.11 -16.40
CA LYS A 72 1.48 20.39 -17.31
C LYS A 72 2.92 20.33 -16.78
N LYS A 73 3.06 20.13 -15.47
CA LYS A 73 4.33 20.03 -14.75
C LYS A 73 4.49 18.66 -14.13
N ASN A 74 5.70 18.34 -13.72
CA ASN A 74 6.01 17.10 -13.02
C ASN A 74 5.80 17.25 -11.51
N GLY A 75 5.21 16.24 -10.89
CA GLY A 75 5.02 16.19 -9.43
C GLY A 75 6.20 15.56 -8.71
N ILE A 76 6.62 16.14 -7.59
CA ILE A 76 7.56 15.52 -6.63
C ILE A 76 6.78 15.08 -5.40
N LEU A 77 6.87 13.79 -5.09
CA LEU A 77 6.23 13.15 -3.95
C LEU A 77 7.26 12.73 -2.91
N ILE A 78 6.92 12.91 -1.63
CA ILE A 78 7.68 12.39 -0.50
C ILE A 78 6.75 11.46 0.27
N VAL A 79 6.99 10.16 0.16
CA VAL A 79 6.16 9.10 0.73
C VAL A 79 7.03 8.05 1.40
N ASP A 80 6.44 7.25 2.30
CA ASP A 80 7.09 6.07 2.85
C ASP A 80 6.98 4.87 1.88
N VAL A 81 7.46 3.68 2.29
CA VAL A 81 7.45 2.49 1.42
C VAL A 81 6.03 2.08 1.02
N GLU A 82 5.07 2.18 1.94
CA GLU A 82 3.70 1.80 1.64
C GLU A 82 3.04 2.84 0.75
N GLY A 83 3.31 4.12 1.00
CA GLY A 83 2.87 5.18 0.12
C GLY A 83 3.45 5.07 -1.29
N MET A 84 4.73 4.71 -1.44
CA MET A 84 5.34 4.46 -2.74
C MET A 84 4.60 3.36 -3.52
N LYS A 85 4.23 2.25 -2.88
CA LYS A 85 3.47 1.17 -3.54
C LYS A 85 2.10 1.66 -4.01
N GLN A 86 1.38 2.42 -3.18
CA GLN A 86 0.08 3.00 -3.53
C GLN A 86 0.20 3.95 -4.73
N VAL A 87 1.19 4.84 -4.71
CA VAL A 87 1.48 5.76 -5.83
C VAL A 87 1.84 4.97 -7.09
N LYS A 88 2.72 3.96 -7.00
CA LYS A 88 3.12 3.12 -8.15
C LYS A 88 1.91 2.44 -8.79
N LYS A 89 1.00 1.90 -7.97
CA LYS A 89 -0.26 1.30 -8.43
C LYS A 89 -1.16 2.31 -9.15
N TYR A 90 -1.31 3.51 -8.61
CA TYR A 90 -2.10 4.57 -9.24
C TYR A 90 -1.47 5.06 -10.55
N CYS A 91 -0.16 5.32 -10.55
CA CYS A 91 0.55 5.77 -11.74
C CYS A 91 0.39 4.74 -12.86
N LYS A 92 0.53 3.46 -12.55
CA LYS A 92 0.29 2.36 -13.50
C LYS A 92 -1.16 2.35 -14.02
N SER A 93 -2.16 2.47 -13.15
CA SER A 93 -3.57 2.46 -13.56
C SER A 93 -3.98 3.67 -14.43
N LYS A 94 -3.26 4.78 -14.30
CA LYS A 94 -3.46 6.01 -15.08
C LYS A 94 -2.47 6.18 -16.24
N ASN A 95 -1.61 5.20 -16.46
CA ASN A 95 -0.52 5.28 -17.45
C ASN A 95 0.36 6.54 -17.27
N ILE A 96 0.56 6.95 -16.02
CA ILE A 96 1.45 8.03 -15.60
C ILE A 96 2.83 7.43 -15.34
N LYS A 97 3.86 8.05 -15.90
CA LYS A 97 5.25 7.66 -15.64
C LYS A 97 5.69 8.14 -14.26
N MET A 98 6.44 7.30 -13.56
CA MET A 98 6.99 7.59 -12.23
C MET A 98 8.44 7.10 -12.17
N VAL A 99 9.28 7.83 -11.44
CA VAL A 99 10.62 7.40 -11.04
C VAL A 99 10.71 7.53 -9.52
N SER A 100 11.21 6.48 -8.87
CA SER A 100 11.26 6.35 -7.42
C SER A 100 12.71 6.28 -6.91
N TYR A 101 12.97 6.99 -5.82
CA TYR A 101 14.30 7.06 -5.18
C TYR A 101 14.21 6.61 -3.73
N TRP A 102 15.02 5.62 -3.34
CA TRP A 102 15.25 5.26 -1.96
C TRP A 102 16.42 6.07 -1.39
N PHE A 103 16.19 6.77 -0.29
CA PHE A 103 17.24 7.52 0.40
C PHE A 103 17.83 6.69 1.53
N GLN A 104 19.03 6.17 1.31
CA GLN A 104 19.81 5.44 2.30
C GLN A 104 20.63 6.42 3.14
N THR A 105 20.57 6.30 4.46
CA THR A 105 21.34 7.12 5.41
C THR A 105 21.68 6.26 6.63
N SER A 106 22.61 6.72 7.48
CA SER A 106 22.97 5.99 8.69
C SER A 106 21.95 6.21 9.82
N LEU A 107 21.82 5.24 10.74
CA LEU A 107 20.92 5.38 11.90
C LEU A 107 21.31 6.58 12.78
N SER A 108 22.62 6.87 12.91
CA SER A 108 23.11 8.01 13.68
C SER A 108 22.65 9.34 13.07
N GLN A 109 22.62 9.44 11.73
CA GLN A 109 22.09 10.62 11.03
C GLN A 109 20.59 10.80 11.28
N ILE A 110 19.80 9.73 11.19
CA ILE A 110 18.35 9.77 11.47
C ILE A 110 18.12 10.31 12.89
N ILE A 111 18.83 9.77 13.88
CA ILE A 111 18.74 10.22 15.28
C ILE A 111 19.09 11.71 15.39
N ASN A 112 20.18 12.14 14.76
CA ASN A 112 20.62 13.54 14.80
C ASN A 112 19.58 14.49 14.19
N TYR A 113 18.97 14.14 13.05
CA TYR A 113 17.93 14.96 12.44
C TYR A 113 16.66 15.04 13.28
N MET A 114 16.25 13.94 13.91
CA MET A 114 15.07 13.92 14.77
C MET A 114 15.30 14.70 16.06
N LYS A 115 16.48 14.57 16.69
CA LYS A 115 16.84 15.38 17.87
C LYS A 115 16.88 16.87 17.56
N LYS A 116 17.43 17.27 16.40
CA LYS A 116 17.42 18.67 15.95
C LYS A 116 16.00 19.24 15.78
N ARG A 117 15.00 18.39 15.54
CA ARG A 117 13.58 18.77 15.44
C ARG A 117 12.85 18.75 16.79
N GLY A 118 13.56 18.48 17.89
CA GLY A 118 12.95 18.35 19.21
C GLY A 118 12.09 17.09 19.38
N THR A 119 12.30 16.05 18.54
CA THR A 119 11.55 14.80 18.66
C THR A 119 11.98 14.02 19.92
N ASN A 120 11.01 13.46 20.64
CA ASN A 120 11.27 12.68 21.85
C ASN A 120 11.92 11.30 21.55
N ASN A 121 12.45 10.66 22.58
CA ASN A 121 13.18 9.39 22.42
C ASN A 121 12.28 8.23 21.96
N GLU A 122 11.00 8.19 22.37
CA GLU A 122 10.06 7.14 21.99
C GLU A 122 9.81 7.15 20.47
N GLU A 123 9.49 8.33 19.92
CA GLU A 123 9.29 8.53 18.49
C GLU A 123 10.56 8.23 17.67
N ILE A 124 11.75 8.54 18.22
CA ILE A 124 13.03 8.19 17.60
C ILE A 124 13.16 6.67 17.49
N ILE A 125 12.91 5.94 18.58
CA ILE A 125 12.99 4.47 18.58
C ILE A 125 12.01 3.88 17.57
N GLU A 126 10.76 4.34 17.57
CA GLU A 126 9.74 3.89 16.61
C GLU A 126 10.18 4.15 15.16
N ARG A 127 10.78 5.32 14.88
CA ARG A 127 11.28 5.62 13.53
C ARG A 127 12.42 4.70 13.12
N LEU A 128 13.34 4.38 14.02
CA LEU A 128 14.48 3.50 13.73
C LEU A 128 14.02 2.07 13.43
N ILE A 129 13.07 1.54 14.22
CA ILE A 129 12.45 0.24 13.97
C ILE A 129 11.74 0.25 12.60
N LYS A 130 10.93 1.29 12.32
CA LYS A 130 10.25 1.44 11.04
C LYS A 130 11.26 1.51 9.88
N PHE A 131 12.35 2.27 10.02
CA PHE A 131 13.38 2.39 8.99
C PHE A 131 14.06 1.04 8.70
N ASP A 132 14.41 0.25 9.72
CA ASP A 132 15.02 -1.07 9.52
C ASP A 132 14.10 -2.04 8.75
N ILE A 133 12.80 -2.00 9.03
CA ILE A 133 11.79 -2.77 8.29
C ILE A 133 11.68 -2.28 6.85
N GLU A 134 11.56 -0.96 6.64
CA GLU A 134 11.43 -0.33 5.32
C GLU A 134 12.65 -0.57 4.44
N ASN A 135 13.85 -0.61 5.03
CA ASN A 135 15.12 -0.81 4.34
C ASN A 135 15.18 -2.14 3.56
N LYS A 136 14.37 -3.14 3.95
CA LYS A 136 14.23 -4.41 3.24
C LYS A 136 13.54 -4.28 1.88
N TYR A 137 12.85 -3.16 1.64
CA TYR A 137 12.13 -2.87 0.41
C TYR A 137 12.86 -1.90 -0.52
N LYS A 138 14.09 -1.50 -0.19
CA LYS A 138 14.87 -0.55 -0.99
C LYS A 138 15.05 -0.98 -2.45
N ASP A 139 15.12 -2.29 -2.69
CA ASP A 139 15.32 -2.86 -4.03
C ASP A 139 14.05 -2.80 -4.91
N LEU A 140 12.91 -2.31 -4.36
CA LEU A 140 11.71 -2.01 -5.14
C LEU A 140 11.74 -0.64 -5.83
N TYR A 141 12.71 0.20 -5.49
CA TYR A 141 12.88 1.55 -6.02
C TYR A 141 13.78 1.53 -7.26
N ASP A 142 13.56 2.48 -8.17
CA ASP A 142 14.31 2.57 -9.42
C ASP A 142 15.78 2.98 -9.16
N HIS A 143 16.00 3.79 -8.13
CA HIS A 143 17.33 4.27 -7.74
C HIS A 143 17.51 4.26 -6.22
N ILE A 144 18.75 3.97 -5.79
CA ILE A 144 19.19 4.09 -4.40
C ILE A 144 20.19 5.26 -4.30
N LEU A 145 19.90 6.22 -3.42
CA LEU A 145 20.74 7.36 -3.14
C LEU A 145 21.25 7.27 -1.71
N VAL A 146 22.57 7.13 -1.56
CA VAL A 146 23.23 7.16 -0.26
C VAL A 146 23.52 8.61 0.12
N ILE A 147 23.02 9.05 1.27
CA ILE A 147 23.30 10.35 1.85
C ILE A 147 24.34 10.15 2.95
N GLU A 148 25.57 10.54 2.68
CA GLU A 148 26.63 10.62 3.68
C GLU A 148 26.62 11.98 4.42
N ASP A 149 27.40 12.10 5.49
CA ASP A 149 27.44 13.29 6.33
C ASP A 149 27.83 14.54 5.52
N ASN A 150 27.07 15.63 5.70
CA ASN A 150 27.23 16.91 4.99
C ASN A 150 27.09 16.84 3.46
N GLU A 151 26.59 15.73 2.90
CA GLU A 151 26.46 15.54 1.44
C GLU A 151 25.04 15.74 0.91
N LEU A 152 24.10 16.22 1.75
CA LEU A 152 22.71 16.44 1.32
C LEU A 152 22.63 17.34 0.08
N ASN A 153 23.45 18.38 0.01
CA ASN A 153 23.51 19.28 -1.15
C ASN A 153 23.99 18.56 -2.41
N LYS A 154 24.98 17.66 -2.30
CA LYS A 154 25.46 16.86 -3.44
C LYS A 154 24.39 15.90 -3.95
N VAL A 155 23.63 15.29 -3.03
CA VAL A 155 22.51 14.40 -3.40
C VAL A 155 21.40 15.18 -4.08
N VAL A 156 21.09 16.38 -3.58
CA VAL A 156 20.15 17.29 -4.26
C VAL A 156 20.67 17.58 -5.66
N GLU A 157 21.88 18.11 -5.83
CA GLU A 157 22.48 18.42 -7.14
C GLU A 157 22.45 17.24 -8.10
N LYS A 158 22.76 16.03 -7.63
CA LYS A 158 22.68 14.80 -8.42
C LYS A 158 21.27 14.53 -8.93
N ILE A 159 20.26 14.60 -8.05
CA ILE A 159 18.85 14.45 -8.45
C ILE A 159 18.47 15.50 -9.50
N GLN A 160 18.91 16.75 -9.32
CA GLN A 160 18.61 17.83 -10.27
C GLN A 160 19.23 17.59 -11.67
N PHE A 161 20.37 16.92 -11.71
CA PHE A 161 21.09 16.57 -12.93
C PHE A 161 20.50 15.33 -13.61
N ASP A 162 20.19 14.28 -12.84
CA ASP A 162 19.75 12.98 -13.35
C ASP A 162 18.29 13.01 -13.85
N ILE A 163 17.42 13.79 -13.19
CA ILE A 163 15.98 13.86 -13.51
C ILE A 163 15.71 14.19 -14.99
N PRO A 164 16.32 15.22 -15.60
CA PRO A 164 16.14 15.52 -17.03
C PRO A 164 16.55 14.41 -17.98
N GLU A 165 17.58 13.63 -17.65
CA GLU A 165 18.09 12.56 -18.51
C GLU A 165 17.23 11.29 -18.41
N LEU A 166 16.76 10.97 -17.20
CA LEU A 166 15.82 9.87 -16.95
C LEU A 166 14.47 10.10 -17.64
N VAL A 167 13.98 11.34 -17.65
CA VAL A 167 12.76 11.71 -18.40
C VAL A 167 12.96 11.50 -19.91
N LYS A 168 14.10 11.90 -20.47
CA LYS A 168 14.43 11.71 -21.90
C LYS A 168 14.57 10.24 -22.29
N ILE A 169 15.26 9.43 -21.47
CA ILE A 169 15.41 7.99 -21.73
C ILE A 169 14.03 7.31 -21.77
N GLN A 170 13.10 7.70 -20.89
CA GLN A 170 11.73 7.18 -20.89
C GLN A 170 10.87 7.68 -22.04
N GLU A 171 11.12 8.85 -22.64
CA GLU A 171 10.50 9.25 -23.91
C GLU A 171 10.98 8.38 -25.08
N TYR A 172 12.22 7.86 -24.98
CA TYR A 172 12.87 7.08 -26.02
C TYR A 172 12.60 5.56 -25.95
N ILE A 173 12.21 5.02 -24.79
CA ILE A 173 11.70 3.64 -24.68
C ILE A 173 10.36 3.60 -25.45
N PRO A 174 10.27 2.92 -26.60
CA PRO A 174 9.12 3.04 -27.47
C PRO A 174 7.87 2.50 -26.77
N ILE A 175 6.77 3.24 -26.91
CA ILE A 175 5.40 2.88 -26.47
C ILE A 175 5.03 1.42 -26.82
N ALA A 176 5.68 0.84 -27.85
CA ALA A 176 5.55 -0.56 -28.26
C ALA A 176 5.96 -1.61 -27.19
N GLN A 177 7.05 -1.42 -26.43
CA GLN A 177 7.43 -2.40 -25.38
C GLN A 177 6.40 -2.45 -24.24
N THR A 178 5.84 -1.30 -23.89
CA THR A 178 4.80 -1.19 -22.85
C THR A 178 3.46 -1.82 -23.26
N THR A 179 3.25 -2.13 -24.54
CA THR A 179 2.01 -2.77 -25.01
C THR A 179 2.06 -4.27 -24.73
N TYR A 180 3.20 -4.91 -24.99
CA TYR A 180 3.43 -6.32 -24.67
C TYR A 180 3.41 -6.58 -23.15
N GLU A 181 4.05 -5.71 -22.37
CA GLU A 181 4.03 -5.81 -20.90
C GLU A 181 2.61 -5.57 -20.34
N ARG A 182 1.84 -4.64 -20.92
CA ARG A 182 0.42 -4.43 -20.57
C ARG A 182 -0.43 -5.66 -20.83
N ASP A 183 -0.27 -6.29 -21.99
CA ASP A 183 -1.01 -7.50 -22.34
C ASP A 183 -0.67 -8.66 -21.40
N LEU A 184 0.61 -8.80 -21.00
CA LEU A 184 1.06 -9.81 -20.05
C LEU A 184 0.47 -9.57 -18.65
N GLU A 185 0.44 -8.31 -18.23
CA GLU A 185 0.02 -7.91 -16.89
C GLU A 185 -1.50 -7.95 -16.71
N GLN A 186 -2.25 -7.60 -17.75
CA GLN A 186 -3.70 -7.79 -17.79
C GLN A 186 -4.06 -9.28 -17.70
N LYS A 187 -3.32 -10.13 -18.41
CA LYS A 187 -3.50 -11.58 -18.35
C LYS A 187 -3.18 -12.16 -16.97
N ASN A 188 -2.18 -11.61 -16.28
CA ASN A 188 -1.87 -12.00 -14.89
C ASN A 188 -2.97 -11.58 -13.91
N LEU A 189 -3.55 -10.39 -14.07
CA LEU A 189 -4.67 -9.93 -13.23
C LEU A 189 -5.93 -10.78 -13.44
N GLU A 190 -6.21 -11.18 -14.68
CA GLU A 190 -7.30 -12.12 -15.00
C GLU A 190 -7.08 -13.48 -14.33
N LEU A 191 -5.84 -13.97 -14.32
CA LEU A 191 -5.48 -15.23 -13.64
C LEU A 191 -5.63 -15.14 -12.12
N GLU A 192 -5.17 -14.05 -11.48
CA GLU A 192 -5.35 -13.83 -10.05
C GLU A 192 -6.83 -13.75 -9.66
N THR A 193 -7.64 -13.07 -10.47
CA THR A 193 -9.10 -12.97 -10.27
C THR A 193 -9.75 -14.37 -10.33
N LEU A 194 -9.39 -15.16 -11.34
CA LEU A 194 -9.89 -16.53 -11.51
C LEU A 194 -9.48 -17.45 -10.34
N LEU A 195 -8.27 -17.26 -9.81
CA LEU A 195 -7.77 -18.02 -8.66
C LEU A 195 -8.63 -17.75 -7.42
N ILE A 196 -8.91 -16.49 -7.14
CA ILE A 196 -9.77 -16.08 -6.01
C ILE A 196 -11.19 -16.65 -6.16
N GLU A 197 -11.76 -16.63 -7.37
CA GLU A 197 -13.07 -17.23 -7.63
C GLU A 197 -13.08 -18.74 -7.34
N LYS A 198 -12.03 -19.46 -7.75
CA LYS A 198 -11.89 -20.90 -7.50
C LYS A 198 -11.70 -21.22 -6.03
N GLU A 199 -10.93 -20.42 -5.30
CA GLU A 199 -10.78 -20.56 -3.85
C GLU A 199 -12.12 -20.38 -3.11
N ASN A 200 -12.92 -19.40 -3.54
CA ASN A 200 -14.26 -19.18 -3.00
C ASN A 200 -15.23 -20.34 -3.31
N GLU A 201 -15.15 -20.95 -4.50
CA GLU A 201 -15.92 -22.16 -4.81
C GLU A 201 -15.52 -23.33 -3.92
N ILE A 202 -14.22 -23.57 -3.74
CA ILE A 202 -13.70 -24.63 -2.86
C ILE A 202 -14.18 -24.41 -1.42
N GLN A 203 -14.19 -23.16 -0.95
CA GLN A 203 -14.66 -22.84 0.39
C GLN A 203 -16.15 -23.17 0.57
N LYS A 204 -17.00 -22.85 -0.41
CA LYS A 204 -18.42 -23.24 -0.41
C LYS A 204 -18.61 -24.76 -0.38
N PHE A 205 -17.78 -25.51 -1.09
CA PHE A 205 -17.81 -26.98 -1.03
C PHE A 205 -17.45 -27.51 0.36
N LYS A 206 -16.41 -26.95 1.00
CA LYS A 206 -16.01 -27.33 2.37
C LYS A 206 -17.11 -27.03 3.38
N GLU A 207 -17.78 -25.89 3.27
CA GLU A 207 -18.90 -25.52 4.14
C GLU A 207 -20.08 -26.49 4.00
N LYS A 208 -20.40 -26.87 2.75
CA LYS A 208 -21.44 -27.86 2.45
C LYS A 208 -21.07 -29.25 2.97
N GLU A 209 -19.80 -29.63 2.88
CA GLU A 209 -19.29 -30.89 3.46
C GLU A 209 -19.46 -30.90 4.98
N ILE A 210 -19.10 -29.80 5.66
CA ILE A 210 -19.28 -29.64 7.11
C ILE A 210 -20.76 -29.73 7.49
N GLU A 211 -21.66 -29.10 6.73
CA GLU A 211 -23.11 -29.15 6.97
C GLU A 211 -23.64 -30.59 6.84
N ILE A 212 -23.20 -31.31 5.81
CA ILE A 212 -23.54 -32.71 5.59
C ILE A 212 -23.04 -33.57 6.77
N GLN A 213 -21.78 -33.40 7.19
CA GLN A 213 -21.21 -34.13 8.33
C GLN A 213 -21.96 -33.86 9.64
N LYS A 214 -22.36 -32.60 9.90
CA LYS A 214 -23.21 -32.23 11.06
C LYS A 214 -24.57 -32.93 11.00
N LYS A 215 -25.23 -32.95 9.84
CA LYS A 215 -26.52 -33.65 9.64
C LYS A 215 -26.40 -35.15 9.90
N TYR A 216 -25.30 -35.79 9.49
CA TYR A 216 -25.04 -37.21 9.78
C TYR A 216 -24.75 -37.47 11.27
N GLN A 217 -24.06 -36.58 11.97
CA GLN A 217 -23.84 -36.70 13.42
C GLN A 217 -25.15 -36.57 14.22
N VAL A 218 -26.03 -35.62 13.85
CA VAL A 218 -27.36 -35.47 14.48
C VAL A 218 -28.20 -36.73 14.26
N LYS A 219 -28.20 -37.29 13.05
CA LYS A 219 -28.94 -38.52 12.74
C LYS A 219 -28.43 -39.75 13.52
N ARG A 220 -27.12 -39.84 13.80
CA ARG A 220 -26.56 -40.88 14.69
C ARG A 220 -26.97 -40.71 16.16
N LYS A 221 -27.13 -39.47 16.64
CA LYS A 221 -27.60 -39.20 18.02
C LYS A 221 -29.06 -39.62 18.20
N PHE A 222 -29.92 -39.30 17.22
CA PHE A 222 -31.32 -39.74 17.20
C PHE A 222 -31.49 -41.27 17.15
N ILE A 223 -30.62 -41.99 16.44
CA ILE A 223 -30.68 -43.47 16.37
C ILE A 223 -30.32 -44.13 17.72
N ASN A 224 -29.53 -43.44 18.57
CA ASN A 224 -29.08 -43.98 19.85
C ASN A 224 -30.03 -43.67 21.03
N ASP A 225 -30.90 -42.66 20.90
CA ASP A 225 -31.80 -42.23 21.99
C ASP A 225 -33.22 -42.86 21.92
N ASP A 226 -33.54 -43.68 20.90
CA ASP A 226 -34.83 -44.40 20.81
C ASP A 226 -34.73 -45.84 21.39
N THR A 227 -34.73 -45.93 22.71
CA THR A 227 -34.86 -47.19 23.47
C THR A 227 -36.31 -47.65 23.55
N GLU A 228 -36.81 -48.29 22.48
CA GLU A 228 -37.77 -49.42 22.51
C GLU A 228 -38.07 -49.91 21.09
N ILE A 229 -38.05 -49.00 20.10
CA ILE A 229 -38.29 -49.31 18.67
C ILE A 229 -37.15 -50.16 18.08
N ASN A 230 -35.90 -49.93 18.52
CA ASN A 230 -34.73 -50.68 18.05
C ASN A 230 -34.70 -52.16 18.48
N LYS A 231 -35.47 -52.58 19.50
CA LYS A 231 -35.60 -54.01 19.85
C LYS A 231 -36.56 -54.75 18.92
N LYS A 232 -37.59 -54.09 18.40
CA LYS A 232 -38.60 -54.71 17.51
C LYS A 232 -38.06 -54.95 16.10
N LEU A 233 -37.24 -54.02 15.57
CA LEU A 233 -36.65 -54.13 14.22
C LEU A 233 -35.54 -55.18 14.09
N LYS A 234 -34.96 -55.66 15.20
CA LYS A 234 -33.94 -56.71 15.18
C LYS A 234 -34.51 -58.12 14.92
N ILE A 235 -35.81 -58.33 15.13
CA ILE A 235 -36.45 -59.64 14.93
C ILE A 235 -36.86 -59.84 13.46
N ASP A 236 -37.25 -58.79 12.74
CA ASP A 236 -37.72 -58.92 11.36
C ASP A 236 -36.60 -59.07 10.31
N TYR A 237 -35.35 -58.72 10.65
CA TYR A 237 -34.22 -58.78 9.70
C TYR A 237 -33.56 -60.17 9.59
N VAL A 238 -33.83 -61.10 10.53
CA VAL A 238 -33.23 -62.44 10.54
C VAL A 238 -34.09 -63.48 9.80
N MET A 239 -35.37 -63.20 9.55
CA MET A 239 -36.33 -64.16 8.97
C MET A 239 -36.54 -64.05 7.45
N LYS A 240 -35.86 -63.11 6.76
CA LYS A 240 -35.99 -62.93 5.29
C LYS A 240 -34.82 -63.48 4.46
N TRP A 241 -33.90 -64.21 5.07
CA TRP A 241 -32.85 -64.94 4.38
C TRP A 241 -32.76 -66.39 4.90
N LYS A 242 -33.78 -67.18 4.56
CA LYS A 242 -33.70 -68.62 4.35
C LYS A 242 -34.66 -69.01 3.23
#